data_AF-A0A7W7QA81-F1
#
_entry.id   AF-A0A7W7QA81-F1
#
_cell.length_a   1.000
_cell.length_b   1.000
_cell.length_c   1.000
_cell.angle_alpha   90.00
_cell.angle_beta   90.00
_cell.angle_gamma   90.00
#
_symmetry.space_group_name_H-M   'P 1'
#
loop_
_entity.id
_entity.type
_entity.pdbx_description
1 polymer ?
#
loop_
_entity_poly.entity_id
_entity_poly.type
_entity_poly.pdbx_seq_one_letter_code
_entity_poly.pdbx_strand_id
1 'polypeptide(L)'
;MGWWSAAGSCVDELAADVVCTHVDRSAVVATTVLVARGVPTGGHAPLDGPPDGARAVRFPGQDRLTGVHPAAAITALSEIDEVVGIGVPVAPDTPVDTRGFLRPTYQSGRLVLLVEPAAGGVLRPSEIEQPHQCCGGH
;
A
#
# COMPACT_ATOMS: atom_id res chain seq x y z
N MET A 1 -6.06 -13.64 41.24
CA MET A 1 -6.04 -12.18 41.04
C MET A 1 -4.86 -11.91 40.11
N GLY A 2 -4.94 -11.91 38.79
CA GLY A 2 -5.99 -11.51 37.86
C GLY A 2 -5.50 -10.27 37.10
N TRP A 3 -4.45 -10.41 36.27
CA TRP A 3 -3.91 -9.36 35.39
C TRP A 3 -3.81 -9.87 33.94
N TRP A 4 -4.12 -8.95 33.03
CA TRP A 4 -4.42 -9.03 31.59
C TRP A 4 -3.50 -9.89 30.69
N SER A 5 -4.08 -10.34 29.57
CA SER A 5 -3.57 -9.85 28.27
C SER A 5 -4.72 -9.70 27.28
N ALA A 6 -4.95 -8.47 26.84
CA ALA A 6 -5.79 -8.16 25.69
C ALA A 6 -5.11 -8.70 24.44
N ALA A 7 -5.89 -9.36 23.57
CA ALA A 7 -5.46 -9.81 22.27
C ALA A 7 -5.09 -8.60 21.39
N GLY A 8 -3.84 -8.16 21.48
CA GLY A 8 -3.20 -7.35 20.43
C GLY A 8 -2.90 -8.27 19.26
N SER A 9 -3.50 -8.00 18.10
CA SER A 9 -3.36 -8.80 16.88
C SER A 9 -1.90 -8.90 16.42
N CYS A 10 -1.41 -10.12 16.26
CA CYS A 10 -0.03 -10.54 16.01
C CYS A 10 0.60 -10.16 14.64
N VAL A 11 0.29 -8.99 14.08
CA VAL A 11 0.91 -8.56 12.81
C VAL A 11 2.30 -7.96 12.99
N ASP A 12 2.70 -7.60 14.21
CA ASP A 12 4.03 -7.05 14.52
C ASP A 12 5.14 -8.12 14.64
N GLU A 13 4.79 -9.40 14.79
CA GLU A 13 5.77 -10.48 15.01
C GLU A 13 6.25 -11.19 13.72
N LEU A 14 5.64 -10.92 12.56
CA LEU A 14 6.21 -11.34 11.29
C LEU A 14 7.19 -10.26 10.82
N ALA A 15 8.46 -10.61 10.68
CA ALA A 15 9.44 -9.86 9.89
C ALA A 15 9.08 -9.94 8.40
N ALA A 16 7.92 -9.36 8.05
CA ALA A 16 7.42 -9.27 6.70
C ALA A 16 7.96 -8.00 6.06
N ASP A 17 8.63 -8.16 4.92
CA ASP A 17 9.04 -7.03 4.11
C ASP A 17 7.79 -6.37 3.49
N VAL A 18 6.82 -7.18 3.03
CA VAL A 18 5.56 -6.70 2.45
C VAL A 18 4.34 -7.39 3.05
N VAL A 19 3.30 -6.63 3.37
CA VAL A 19 1.98 -7.11 3.78
C VAL A 19 0.91 -6.53 2.87
N CYS A 20 0.07 -7.39 2.29
CA CYS A 20 -0.99 -7.01 1.36
C CYS A 20 -2.36 -7.55 1.76
N THR A 21 -3.41 -6.80 1.42
CA THR A 21 -4.80 -7.27 1.47
C THR A 21 -5.38 -7.38 0.06
N HIS A 22 -6.05 -8.48 -0.25
CA HIS A 22 -6.79 -8.66 -1.50
C HIS A 22 -8.22 -9.11 -1.19
N VAL A 23 -9.18 -8.68 -2.00
CA VAL A 23 -10.58 -9.10 -1.90
C VAL A 23 -11.00 -9.78 -3.19
N ASP A 24 -11.23 -11.09 -3.13
CA ASP A 24 -11.83 -11.83 -4.24
C ASP A 24 -13.35 -11.82 -4.12
N ARG A 25 -14.03 -11.53 -5.23
CA ARG A 25 -15.50 -11.51 -5.36
C ARG A 25 -15.98 -12.50 -6.42
N SER A 26 -15.39 -13.70 -6.44
CA SER A 26 -15.78 -14.78 -7.35
C SER A 26 -17.14 -15.42 -7.03
N ALA A 27 -17.78 -15.06 -5.90
CA ALA A 27 -19.11 -15.54 -5.50
C ALA A 27 -19.89 -14.49 -4.66
N VAL A 28 -21.07 -14.88 -4.14
CA VAL A 28 -21.92 -14.11 -3.20
C VAL A 28 -21.18 -13.72 -1.90
N VAL A 29 -19.95 -14.20 -1.70
CA VAL A 29 -19.10 -13.96 -0.54
C VAL A 29 -17.81 -13.28 -1.00
N ALA A 30 -17.40 -12.24 -0.25
CA ALA A 30 -16.10 -11.61 -0.41
C ALA A 30 -15.07 -12.29 0.49
N THR A 31 -13.96 -12.76 -0.06
CA THR A 31 -12.86 -13.35 0.72
C THR A 31 -11.73 -12.35 0.84
N THR A 32 -11.34 -12.00 2.08
CA THR A 32 -10.17 -11.16 2.33
C THR A 32 -8.95 -12.05 2.55
N VAL A 33 -7.92 -11.89 1.72
CA VAL A 33 -6.65 -12.61 1.81
C VAL A 33 -5.57 -11.66 2.30
N LEU A 34 -4.87 -12.05 3.37
CA LEU A 34 -3.65 -11.40 3.85
C LEU A 34 -2.44 -12.19 3.34
N VAL A 35 -1.56 -11.54 2.59
CA VAL A 35 -0.30 -12.14 2.13
C VAL A 35 0.86 -11.38 2.78
N ALA A 36 1.76 -12.11 3.43
CA ALA A 36 3.01 -11.58 3.97
C ALA A 36 4.19 -12.23 3.25
N ARG A 37 5.08 -11.41 2.71
CA ARG A 37 6.39 -11.87 2.20
C ARG A 37 7.43 -11.60 3.28
N GLY A 38 8.08 -12.65 3.77
CA GLY A 38 9.17 -12.53 4.74
C GLY A 38 10.54 -12.56 4.08
N VAL A 39 11.56 -12.10 4.81
CA VAL A 39 12.96 -12.25 4.44
C VAL A 39 13.28 -13.75 4.35
N PRO A 40 13.84 -14.25 3.22
CA PRO A 40 14.13 -15.67 3.10
C PRO A 40 15.20 -16.10 4.11
N THR A 41 14.82 -16.82 5.16
CA THR A 41 15.76 -17.44 6.12
C THR A 41 16.17 -18.87 5.74
N GLY A 42 15.71 -19.36 4.58
CA GLY A 42 16.14 -20.62 3.97
C GLY A 42 15.01 -21.40 3.28
N GLY A 43 15.33 -22.01 2.12
CA GLY A 43 14.73 -23.24 1.59
C GLY A 43 13.24 -23.30 1.22
N HIS A 44 12.44 -22.24 1.37
CA HIS A 44 11.06 -22.23 0.91
C HIS A 44 10.99 -21.85 -0.58
N ALA A 45 10.22 -22.61 -1.36
CA ALA A 45 9.94 -22.24 -2.75
C ALA A 45 9.34 -20.83 -2.79
N PRO A 46 9.71 -19.98 -3.77
CA PRO A 46 9.09 -18.67 -3.92
C PRO A 46 7.58 -18.88 -4.03
N LEU A 47 6.82 -18.27 -3.12
CA LEU A 47 5.41 -18.07 -3.38
C LEU A 47 5.31 -17.08 -4.55
N ASP A 48 4.38 -17.31 -5.47
CA ASP A 48 3.99 -16.29 -6.43
C ASP A 48 3.74 -14.97 -5.67
N GLY A 49 4.09 -13.86 -6.31
CA GLY A 49 3.87 -12.55 -5.69
C GLY A 49 2.41 -12.30 -5.33
N PRO A 50 2.14 -11.25 -4.54
CA PRO A 50 0.77 -10.88 -4.23
C PRO A 50 -0.07 -10.80 -5.52
N PRO A 51 -1.32 -11.29 -5.50
CA PRO A 51 -2.15 -11.35 -6.69
C PRO A 51 -2.41 -9.94 -7.26
N ASP A 52 -2.77 -9.87 -8.54
CA ASP A 52 -3.17 -8.63 -9.17
C ASP A 52 -4.33 -7.97 -8.39
N GLY A 53 -4.27 -6.65 -8.22
CA GLY A 53 -5.22 -5.90 -7.41
C GLY A 53 -5.02 -6.02 -5.89
N ALA A 54 -4.06 -6.82 -5.40
CA ALA A 54 -3.70 -6.80 -3.97
C ALA A 54 -3.16 -5.42 -3.58
N ARG A 55 -3.61 -4.89 -2.45
CA ARG A 55 -3.18 -3.58 -1.95
C ARG A 55 -2.18 -3.75 -0.81
N ALA A 56 -1.02 -3.10 -0.90
CA ALA A 56 -0.05 -3.12 0.20
C ALA A 56 -0.56 -2.26 1.38
N VAL A 57 -0.33 -2.74 2.60
CA VAL A 57 -0.50 -1.98 3.86
C VAL A 57 0.83 -1.71 4.56
N ARG A 58 1.82 -2.58 4.31
CA ARG A 58 3.20 -2.46 4.75
C ARG A 58 4.12 -2.87 3.61
N PHE A 59 5.18 -2.11 3.40
CA PHE A 59 6.23 -2.38 2.42
C PHE A 59 7.52 -1.66 2.83
N PRO A 60 8.70 -2.12 2.38
CA PRO A 60 9.98 -1.52 2.72
C PRO A 60 10.07 -0.08 2.22
N GLY A 61 10.63 0.79 3.05
CA GLY A 61 10.80 2.21 2.74
C GLY A 61 9.56 3.08 2.95
N GLN A 62 8.42 2.50 3.34
CA GLN A 62 7.19 3.25 3.63
C GLN A 62 7.41 4.40 4.63
N ASP A 63 8.15 4.16 5.71
CA ASP A 63 8.38 5.17 6.77
C ASP A 63 9.23 6.36 6.31
N ARG A 64 9.91 6.25 5.15
CA ARG A 64 10.68 7.35 4.55
C ARG A 64 9.81 8.27 3.70
N LEU A 65 8.60 7.85 3.35
CA LEU A 65 7.69 8.53 2.44
C LEU A 65 6.65 9.34 3.21
N THR A 66 7.12 10.26 4.05
CA THR A 66 6.27 11.24 4.76
C THR A 66 6.50 12.63 4.19
N GLY A 67 5.44 13.35 3.82
CA GLY A 67 5.51 14.69 3.23
C GLY A 67 5.58 14.69 1.69
N VAL A 68 6.23 15.70 1.11
CA VAL A 68 6.30 15.87 -0.35
C VAL A 68 7.57 15.28 -0.90
N HIS A 69 7.45 14.39 -1.90
CA HIS A 69 8.57 13.71 -2.56
C HIS A 69 8.42 13.80 -4.08
N PRO A 70 9.52 13.95 -4.84
CA PRO A 70 9.50 13.71 -6.29
C PRO A 70 9.07 12.26 -6.59
N ALA A 71 8.36 12.05 -7.69
CA ALA A 71 7.94 10.70 -8.11
C ALA A 71 9.11 9.70 -8.20
N ALA A 72 10.28 10.12 -8.68
CA ALA A 72 11.47 9.26 -8.74
C ALA A 72 12.09 8.96 -7.36
N ALA A 73 11.92 9.85 -6.38
CA ALA A 73 12.38 9.57 -5.02
C ALA A 73 11.51 8.50 -4.35
N ILE A 74 10.21 8.47 -4.64
CA ILE A 74 9.28 7.45 -4.13
C ILE A 74 9.74 6.04 -4.55
N THR A 75 10.03 5.84 -5.84
CA THR A 75 10.47 4.54 -6.36
C THR A 75 11.91 4.20 -5.96
N ALA A 76 12.77 5.18 -5.70
CA ALA A 76 14.13 4.94 -5.24
C ALA A 76 14.24 4.61 -3.74
N LEU A 77 13.30 5.11 -2.92
CA LEU A 77 13.35 4.98 -1.46
C LEU A 77 12.49 3.84 -0.90
N SER A 78 11.66 3.21 -1.73
CA SER A 78 10.70 2.19 -1.32
C SER A 78 10.58 1.04 -2.33
N GLU A 79 9.81 0.02 -2.00
CA GLU A 79 9.47 -1.09 -2.91
C GLU A 79 8.39 -0.73 -3.95
N ILE A 80 7.97 0.54 -4.03
CA ILE A 80 7.06 0.99 -5.09
C ILE A 80 7.82 1.00 -6.41
N ASP A 81 7.37 0.21 -7.38
CA ASP A 81 7.99 0.11 -8.69
C ASP A 81 7.67 1.32 -9.58
N GLU A 82 6.47 1.88 -9.44
CA GLU A 82 5.95 2.90 -10.36
C GLU A 82 4.97 3.85 -9.70
N VAL A 83 5.03 5.13 -10.07
CA VAL A 83 4.04 6.16 -9.72
C VAL A 83 3.27 6.55 -10.97
N VAL A 84 1.96 6.32 -10.96
CA VAL A 84 1.07 6.53 -12.12
C VAL A 84 0.01 7.57 -11.80
N GLY A 85 -0.09 8.59 -12.66
CA GLY A 85 -1.07 9.65 -12.54
C GLY A 85 -2.42 9.26 -13.14
N ILE A 86 -3.49 9.47 -12.39
CA ILE A 86 -4.87 9.30 -12.86
C ILE A 86 -5.23 10.51 -13.72
N GLY A 87 -5.26 10.32 -15.03
CA GLY A 87 -5.63 11.37 -15.99
C GLY A 87 -4.59 12.48 -16.16
N VAL A 88 -3.39 12.32 -15.60
CA VAL A 88 -2.27 13.28 -15.71
C VAL A 88 -0.93 12.56 -15.90
N PRO A 89 0.00 13.12 -16.69
CA PRO A 89 1.35 12.59 -16.78
C PRO A 89 2.11 12.80 -15.46
N VAL A 90 3.04 11.88 -15.15
CA VAL A 90 3.95 11.99 -14.00
C VAL A 90 5.37 12.00 -14.54
N ALA A 91 6.06 13.13 -14.37
CA ALA A 91 7.49 13.25 -14.62
C ALA A 91 8.31 12.88 -13.36
N PRO A 92 9.58 12.47 -13.49
CA PRO A 92 10.42 12.10 -12.34
C PRO A 92 10.50 13.12 -11.20
N ASP A 93 10.44 14.40 -11.54
CA ASP A 93 10.50 15.55 -10.64
C ASP A 93 9.11 16.02 -10.16
N THR A 94 8.03 15.39 -10.62
CA THR A 94 6.67 15.76 -10.23
C THR A 94 6.48 15.58 -8.73
N PRO A 95 6.07 16.65 -8.00
CA PRO A 95 5.91 16.57 -6.55
C PRO A 95 4.65 15.79 -6.17
N VAL A 96 4.82 14.83 -5.26
CA VAL A 96 3.75 14.01 -4.68
C VAL A 96 3.70 14.24 -3.18
N ASP A 97 2.61 14.83 -2.69
CA ASP A 97 2.29 14.91 -1.26
C ASP A 97 1.73 13.57 -0.78
N THR A 98 2.61 12.77 -0.18
CA THR A 98 2.30 11.43 0.33
C THR A 98 1.39 11.42 1.56
N ARG A 99 1.35 12.54 2.31
CA ARG A 99 0.60 12.68 3.58
C ARG A 99 0.89 11.62 4.63
N GLY A 100 1.96 10.83 4.47
CA GLY A 100 2.28 9.70 5.34
C GLY A 100 1.36 8.48 5.18
N PHE A 101 0.47 8.46 4.17
CA PHE A 101 -0.45 7.35 3.94
C PHE A 101 -0.44 6.92 2.47
N LEU A 102 0.01 5.69 2.23
CA LEU A 102 0.16 5.11 0.89
C LEU A 102 -0.49 3.71 0.85
N ARG A 103 -1.33 3.47 -0.16
CA ARG A 103 -1.86 2.14 -0.49
C ARG A 103 -1.59 1.80 -1.97
N PRO A 104 -0.34 1.51 -2.33
CA PRO A 104 -0.05 1.04 -3.68
C PRO A 104 -0.67 -0.33 -3.92
N THR A 105 -0.89 -0.65 -5.19
CA THR A 105 -1.61 -1.85 -5.64
C THR A 105 -0.75 -2.64 -6.59
N TYR A 106 -0.73 -3.97 -6.45
CA TYR A 106 -0.09 -4.84 -7.41
C TYR A 106 -0.83 -4.81 -8.75
N GLN A 107 -0.11 -4.48 -9.81
CA GLN A 107 -0.59 -4.47 -11.19
C GLN A 107 0.43 -5.18 -12.08
N SER A 108 0.04 -6.30 -12.68
CA SER A 108 0.93 -7.13 -13.50
C SER A 108 2.25 -7.46 -12.81
N GLY A 109 2.19 -7.77 -11.50
CA GLY A 109 3.35 -8.09 -10.68
C GLY A 109 4.18 -6.90 -10.19
N ARG A 110 3.84 -5.66 -10.54
CA ARG A 110 4.50 -4.44 -10.05
C ARG A 110 3.68 -3.75 -8.97
N LEU A 111 4.32 -3.19 -7.95
CA LEU A 111 3.68 -2.38 -6.91
C LEU A 111 3.52 -0.92 -7.40
N VAL A 112 2.30 -0.57 -7.82
CA VAL A 112 2.00 0.72 -8.45
C VAL A 112 1.29 1.65 -7.47
N LEU A 113 1.82 2.87 -7.29
CA LEU A 113 1.17 3.95 -6.57
C LEU A 113 0.37 4.83 -7.53
N LEU A 114 -0.95 4.87 -7.36
CA LEU A 114 -1.81 5.77 -8.10
C LEU A 114 -1.89 7.13 -7.41
N VAL A 115 -1.71 8.19 -8.20
CA VAL A 115 -1.76 9.57 -7.73
C VAL A 115 -2.70 10.42 -8.58
N GLU A 116 -3.29 11.44 -7.99
CA GLU A 116 -4.23 12.37 -8.63
C GLU A 116 -3.85 13.83 -8.35
N PRO A 117 -4.29 14.79 -9.19
CA PRO A 117 -4.06 16.20 -8.94
C PRO A 117 -4.63 16.68 -7.60
N ALA A 118 -3.86 17.50 -6.89
CA ALA A 118 -4.29 18.20 -5.68
C ALA A 118 -4.09 19.72 -5.83
N ALA A 119 -4.59 20.47 -4.85
CA ALA A 119 -4.36 21.90 -4.78
C ALA A 119 -2.87 22.22 -4.68
N GLY A 120 -2.43 23.33 -5.30
CA GLY A 120 -1.03 23.79 -5.22
C GLY A 120 -0.08 23.15 -6.23
N GLY A 121 -0.59 22.48 -7.27
CA GLY A 121 0.24 21.91 -8.34
C GLY A 121 1.01 20.65 -7.94
N VAL A 122 0.62 20.02 -6.83
CA VAL A 122 1.16 18.73 -6.39
C VAL A 122 0.20 17.61 -6.73
N LEU A 123 0.70 16.40 -6.84
CA LEU A 123 -0.11 15.20 -6.87
C LEU A 123 -0.27 14.65 -5.44
N ARG A 124 -1.30 13.85 -5.21
CA ARG A 124 -1.50 13.12 -3.95
C ARG A 124 -1.88 11.67 -4.25
N PRO A 125 -1.64 10.72 -3.33
CA PRO A 125 -2.21 9.38 -3.41
C PRO A 125 -3.73 9.44 -3.61
N SER A 126 -4.26 8.58 -4.48
CA SER A 126 -5.71 8.53 -4.76
C SER A 126 -6.53 8.00 -3.58
N GLU A 127 -5.91 7.20 -2.70
CA GLU A 127 -6.56 6.70 -1.49
C GLU A 127 -6.31 7.67 -0.32
N ILE A 128 -7.36 7.94 0.45
CA ILE A 128 -7.33 8.87 1.58
C ILE A 128 -7.39 8.05 2.88
N GLU A 129 -6.53 8.36 3.84
CA GLU A 129 -6.44 7.64 5.13
C GLU A 129 -7.78 7.60 5.89
N GLN A 130 -8.44 8.75 5.95
CA GLN A 130 -9.72 8.94 6.62
C GLN A 130 -10.75 9.39 5.59
N PRO A 131 -11.36 8.45 4.85
CA PRO A 131 -12.39 8.80 3.90
C PRO A 131 -13.52 9.50 4.64
N HIS A 132 -13.81 10.75 4.27
CA HIS A 132 -14.99 11.44 4.78
C HIS A 132 -16.24 10.65 4.39
N GLN A 133 -17.10 10.36 5.37
CA GLN A 133 -18.38 9.70 5.09
C GLN A 133 -19.29 10.69 4.35
N CYS A 134 -19.31 10.61 3.03
CA CYS A 134 -20.23 11.41 2.22
C CYS A 134 -21.56 10.70 1.94
N CYS A 135 -21.63 9.36 2.08
CA CYS A 135 -22.84 8.61 1.71
C CYS A 135 -23.09 7.43 2.68
N GLY A 136 -23.83 7.69 3.76
CA GLY A 136 -24.25 6.66 4.73
C GLY A 136 -25.61 6.95 5.38
N GLY A 137 -26.49 7.69 4.71
CA GLY A 137 -27.83 7.98 5.18
C GLY A 137 -28.86 7.76 4.07
N HIS A 138 -29.34 6.53 3.92
CA HIS A 138 -30.63 6.26 3.30
C HIS A 138 -31.21 4.94 3.82
#